data_AF-A0A7S2JL61-F1
#
_entry.id   AF-A0A7S2JL61-F1
#
_cell.length_a   1.000
_cell.length_b   1.000
_cell.length_c   1.000
_cell.angle_alpha   90.00
_cell.angle_beta   90.00
_cell.angle_gamma   90.00
#
_symmetry.space_group_name_H-M   'P 1'
#
loop_
_entity.id
_entity.type
_entity.pdbx_description
1 polymer ?
#
loop_
_entity_poly.entity_id
_entity_poly.type
_entity_poly.pdbx_seq_one_letter_code
_entity_poly.pdbx_strand_id
1 'polypeptide(L)'
;DLQRARDSPSLLGACLKNQVEASQPLVQLARSAFLAATRAYRAFPRELQACFPNDQLHPGHFAASFALRETPRGIARVEKRAAGIDARGKRVGGKGGGKAGGKGSGKA
;
A
#
# COMPACT_ATOMS: atom_id res chain seq x y z
N ASP A 1 -0.06 28.78 28.94
CA ASP A 1 0.52 28.12 27.76
C ASP A 1 -0.49 27.14 27.12
N LEU A 2 -1.67 27.65 26.70
CA LEU A 2 -2.77 26.82 26.16
C LEU A 2 -2.76 26.75 24.63
N GLN A 3 -2.17 27.74 23.96
CA GLN A 3 -1.99 27.73 22.50
C GLN A 3 -1.05 26.60 22.07
N ARG A 4 0.09 26.43 22.75
CA ARG A 4 1.03 25.34 22.46
C ARG A 4 0.39 23.96 22.59
N ALA A 5 -0.43 23.75 23.61
CA ALA A 5 -1.16 22.49 23.80
C ALA A 5 -2.17 22.22 22.65
N ARG A 6 -2.83 23.27 22.14
CA ARG A 6 -3.74 23.18 20.99
C ARG A 6 -3.02 22.89 19.67
N ASP A 7 -1.85 23.48 19.47
CA ASP A 7 -1.07 23.35 18.23
C ASP A 7 -0.17 22.11 18.21
N SER A 8 0.01 21.45 19.35
CA SER A 8 0.89 20.28 19.47
C SER A 8 0.54 19.14 18.50
N PRO A 9 -0.73 18.73 18.30
CA PRO A 9 -1.06 17.64 17.38
C PRO A 9 -0.75 17.96 15.91
N SER A 10 -1.02 19.19 15.47
CA SER A 10 -0.74 19.63 14.11
C SER A 10 0.77 19.74 13.86
N LEU A 11 1.54 20.22 14.84
CA LEU A 11 3.00 20.24 14.79
C LEU A 11 3.59 18.83 14.71
N LEU A 12 3.17 17.91 15.59
CA LEU A 12 3.64 16.52 15.57
C LEU A 12 3.28 15.83 14.25
N GLY A 13 2.05 16.01 13.78
CA GLY A 13 1.60 15.47 12.50
C GLY A 13 2.41 16.01 11.33
N ALA A 14 2.76 17.31 11.33
CA ALA A 14 3.60 17.91 10.30
C ALA A 14 5.04 17.38 10.35
N CYS A 15 5.65 17.31 11.53
CA CYS A 15 6.99 16.76 11.71
C CYS A 15 7.08 15.30 11.22
N LEU A 16 6.11 14.46 11.60
CA LEU A 16 6.07 13.07 11.17
C LEU A 16 5.94 12.95 9.65
N LYS A 17 5.04 13.73 9.03
CA LYS A 17 4.86 13.78 7.57
C LYS A 17 6.15 14.17 6.86
N ASN A 18 6.83 15.21 7.33
CA ASN A 18 8.07 15.68 6.73
C ASN A 18 9.18 14.63 6.86
N GLN A 19 9.27 13.95 8.00
CA GLN A 19 10.27 12.91 8.22
C GLN A 19 10.05 11.68 7.33
N VAL A 20 8.79 11.27 7.15
CA VAL A 20 8.45 10.16 6.26
C VAL A 20 8.72 10.54 4.80
N GLU A 21 8.32 11.74 4.37
CA GLU A 21 8.55 12.21 3.00
C GLU A 21 10.03 12.36 2.64
N ALA A 22 10.88 12.77 3.61
CA ALA A 22 12.31 12.92 3.40
C ALA A 22 13.04 11.58 3.18
N SER A 23 12.43 10.43 3.48
CA SER A 23 13.07 9.12 3.45
C SER A 23 12.26 8.13 2.62
N GLN A 24 12.75 7.83 1.42
CA GLN A 24 12.13 6.86 0.51
C GLN A 24 11.82 5.48 1.16
N PRO A 25 12.70 4.85 1.97
CA PRO A 25 12.35 3.60 2.64
C PRO A 25 11.20 3.77 3.65
N LEU A 26 11.10 4.91 4.34
CA LEU A 26 9.97 5.18 5.24
C LEU A 26 8.67 5.39 4.45
N VAL A 27 8.71 6.06 3.29
CA VAL A 27 7.54 6.17 2.41
C VAL A 27 7.05 4.80 1.97
N GLN A 28 7.95 3.91 1.54
CA GLN A 28 7.59 2.55 1.14
C GLN A 28 6.99 1.74 2.30
N LEU A 29 7.60 1.84 3.49
CA LEU A 29 7.07 1.19 4.69
C LEU A 29 5.68 1.73 5.05
N ALA A 30 5.48 3.06 5.01
CA ALA A 30 4.19 3.68 5.29
C ALA A 30 3.10 3.22 4.29
N ARG A 31 3.43 3.12 2.99
CA ARG A 31 2.51 2.61 1.95
C ARG A 31 2.11 1.16 2.22
N SER A 32 3.09 0.29 2.47
CA SER A 32 2.83 -1.12 2.75
C SER A 32 2.01 -1.31 4.03
N ALA A 33 2.32 -0.56 5.09
CA ALA A 33 1.57 -0.55 6.35
C ALA A 33 0.12 -0.09 6.16
N PHE A 34 -0.11 0.99 5.41
CA PHE A 34 -1.45 1.47 5.07
C PHE A 34 -2.27 0.39 4.34
N LEU A 35 -1.69 -0.27 3.34
CA LEU A 35 -2.39 -1.34 2.60
C LEU A 35 -2.65 -2.57 3.48
N ALA A 36 -1.69 -2.97 4.32
CA ALA A 36 -1.86 -4.08 5.25
C ALA A 36 -2.97 -3.78 6.28
N ALA A 37 -2.94 -2.59 6.88
CA ALA A 37 -3.95 -2.16 7.84
C ALA A 37 -5.34 -2.05 7.21
N THR A 38 -5.43 -1.57 5.96
CA THR A 38 -6.70 -1.50 5.23
C THR A 38 -7.27 -2.90 4.98
N ARG A 39 -6.43 -3.87 4.61
CA ARG A 39 -6.85 -5.27 4.43
C ARG A 39 -7.30 -5.89 5.75
N ALA A 40 -6.54 -5.67 6.82
CA ALA A 40 -6.87 -6.16 8.16
C ALA A 40 -8.22 -5.60 8.66
N TYR A 41 -8.45 -4.29 8.49
CA TYR A 41 -9.71 -3.64 8.86
C TYR A 41 -10.91 -4.26 8.13
N ARG A 42 -10.75 -4.52 6.82
CA ARG A 42 -11.81 -5.15 6.01
C ARG A 42 -12.04 -6.62 6.31
N ALA A 43 -11.08 -7.28 6.97
CA ALA A 43 -11.16 -8.68 7.35
C ALA A 43 -11.85 -8.89 8.71
N PHE A 44 -12.35 -7.83 9.37
CA PHE A 44 -13.06 -7.99 10.63
C PHE A 44 -14.31 -8.89 10.48
N PRO A 45 -14.53 -9.79 11.45
CA PRO A 45 -15.67 -10.70 11.45
C PRO A 45 -16.97 -9.90 11.61
N ARG A 46 -18.09 -10.44 11.14
CA ARG A 46 -19.36 -9.70 11.01
C ARG A 46 -19.87 -9.14 12.34
N GLU A 47 -19.60 -9.85 13.42
CA GLU A 47 -19.93 -9.47 14.80
C GLU A 47 -19.28 -8.15 15.21
N LEU A 48 -18.08 -7.85 14.68
CA LEU A 48 -17.34 -6.63 14.97
C LEU A 48 -17.62 -5.50 13.98
N GLN A 49 -18.25 -5.78 12.83
CA GLN A 49 -18.54 -4.77 11.81
C GLN A 49 -19.53 -3.70 12.29
N ALA A 50 -20.35 -4.01 13.30
CA ALA A 50 -21.21 -3.03 13.95
C ALA A 50 -20.40 -1.90 14.63
N CYS A 51 -19.25 -2.24 15.22
CA CYS A 51 -18.35 -1.26 15.85
C CYS A 51 -17.28 -0.73 14.88
N PHE A 52 -16.93 -1.51 13.86
CA PHE A 52 -15.92 -1.18 12.85
C PHE A 52 -16.52 -1.22 11.42
N PRO A 53 -17.42 -0.28 11.10
CA PRO A 53 -18.09 -0.26 9.80
C PRO A 53 -17.11 0.13 8.69
N ASN A 54 -16.96 -0.76 7.70
CA ASN A 54 -16.10 -0.57 6.53
C ASN A 54 -16.44 0.70 5.73
N ASP A 55 -17.71 1.06 5.67
CA ASP A 55 -18.20 2.16 4.83
C ASP A 55 -17.97 3.54 5.45
N GLN A 56 -17.76 3.61 6.77
CA GLN A 56 -17.48 4.87 7.48
C GLN A 56 -15.97 5.18 7.55
N LEU A 57 -15.11 4.22 7.20
CA LEU A 57 -13.67 4.44 7.20
C LEU A 57 -13.26 5.24 5.96
N HIS A 58 -13.00 6.54 6.12
CA HIS A 58 -12.54 7.39 5.03
C HIS A 58 -11.07 7.07 4.66
N PRO A 59 -10.80 6.50 3.47
CA PRO A 59 -9.46 5.99 3.14
C PRO A 59 -8.39 7.09 3.08
N GLY A 60 -8.79 8.33 2.76
CA GLY A 60 -7.88 9.48 2.74
C GLY A 60 -7.44 9.90 4.14
N HIS A 61 -8.35 9.87 5.12
CA HIS A 61 -7.98 10.17 6.52
C HIS A 61 -7.14 9.03 7.09
N PHE A 62 -7.51 7.79 6.73
CA PHE A 62 -6.74 6.63 7.13
C PHE A 62 -5.31 6.66 6.58
N ALA A 63 -5.12 7.03 5.30
CA ALA A 63 -3.79 7.23 4.73
C ALA A 63 -3.00 8.35 5.42
N ALA A 64 -3.67 9.45 5.80
CA ALA A 64 -3.03 10.55 6.52
C ALA A 64 -2.50 10.13 7.91
N SER A 65 -3.11 9.15 8.57
CA SER A 65 -2.62 8.57 9.83
C SER A 65 -1.29 7.83 9.67
N PHE A 66 -0.96 7.35 8.46
CA PHE A 66 0.35 6.78 8.12
C PHE A 66 1.33 7.84 7.60
N ALA A 67 1.03 9.13 7.80
CA ALA A 67 1.84 10.26 7.33
C ALA A 67 2.03 10.32 5.79
N LEU A 68 1.15 9.65 5.04
CA LEU A 68 1.16 9.69 3.57
C LEU A 68 0.46 10.94 3.05
N ARG A 69 1.05 11.58 2.03
CA ARG A 69 0.45 12.70 1.27
C ARG A 69 -0.26 12.25 0.00
N GLU A 70 0.03 11.03 -0.44
CA GLU A 70 -0.51 10.47 -1.65
C GLU A 70 -1.96 10.04 -1.48
N THR A 71 -2.72 10.07 -2.58
CA THR A 71 -4.07 9.52 -2.56
C THR A 71 -4.03 8.00 -2.41
N PRO A 72 -5.06 7.38 -1.77
CA PRO A 72 -5.16 5.93 -1.63
C PRO A 72 -5.01 5.18 -2.98
N ARG A 73 -5.54 5.75 -4.07
CA ARG A 73 -5.39 5.21 -5.43
C ARG A 73 -3.96 5.33 -5.95
N GLY A 74 -3.26 6.42 -5.64
CA GLY A 74 -1.85 6.61 -5.98
C GLY A 74 -0.97 5.55 -5.30
N ILE A 75 -1.14 5.39 -3.99
CA ILE A 75 -0.42 4.41 -3.18
C ILE A 75 -0.57 2.99 -3.76
N ALA A 76 -1.81 2.57 -4.03
CA ALA A 76 -2.08 1.24 -4.58
C ALA A 76 -1.44 1.03 -5.97
N ARG A 77 -1.35 2.07 -6.81
CA ARG A 77 -0.70 1.99 -8.13
C ARG A 77 0.83 1.88 -8.02
N VAL A 78 1.42 2.67 -7.12
CA VAL A 78 2.88 2.66 -6.91
C VAL A 78 3.33 1.31 -6.37
N GLU A 79 2.62 0.77 -5.38
CA GLU A 79 2.92 -0.55 -4.81
C GLU A 79 2.75 -1.69 -5.82
N LYS A 80 1.70 -1.64 -6.66
CA LYS A 80 1.54 -2.61 -7.76
C LYS A 80 2.71 -2.55 -8.75
N ARG A 81 3.16 -1.36 -9.13
CA ARG A 81 4.33 -1.18 -10.00
C ARG A 81 5.61 -1.70 -9.34
N ALA A 82 5.82 -1.42 -8.06
CA ALA A 82 6.95 -1.95 -7.30
C ALA A 82 6.94 -3.48 -7.24
N ALA A 83 5.76 -4.10 -7.16
CA ALA A 83 5.57 -5.55 -7.22
C ALA A 83 5.62 -6.14 -8.65
N GLY A 84 5.88 -5.34 -9.69
CA GLY A 84 5.89 -5.77 -11.08
C GLY A 84 4.51 -6.18 -11.62
N ILE A 85 3.44 -5.63 -11.07
CA ILE A 85 2.05 -5.92 -11.43
C ILE A 85 1.53 -4.79 -12.33
N ASP A 86 1.00 -5.13 -13.51
CA ASP A 86 0.37 -4.16 -14.41
C ASP A 86 -0.98 -3.64 -13.89
N ALA A 87 -1.55 -2.67 -14.60
CA ALA A 87 -2.84 -2.07 -14.25
C ALA A 87 -4.00 -3.09 -14.24
N ARG A 88 -3.87 -4.22 -14.95
CA ARG A 88 -4.85 -5.31 -15.02
C ARG A 88 -4.61 -6.40 -13.96
N GLY A 89 -3.59 -6.26 -13.12
CA GLY A 89 -3.24 -7.26 -12.11
C GLY A 89 -2.33 -8.38 -12.60
N LYS A 90 -1.86 -8.33 -13.87
CA LYS A 90 -0.95 -9.35 -14.41
C LYS A 90 0.49 -9.02 -14.00
N ARG A 91 1.21 -10.02 -13.51
CA ARG A 91 2.65 -9.89 -13.21
C ARG A 91 3.41 -9.76 -14.54
N VAL A 92 4.03 -8.61 -14.77
CA VAL A 92 4.89 -8.35 -15.93
C VAL A 92 6.30 -8.69 -15.51
N GLY A 93 6.69 -9.95 -15.69
CA GLY A 93 8.02 -10.41 -15.30
C GLY A 93 8.05 -11.89 -14.95
N GLY A 94 7.96 -12.73 -15.98
CA GLY A 94 8.15 -14.17 -15.90
C GLY A 94 8.58 -14.68 -17.27
N LYS A 95 9.78 -14.32 -17.72
CA LYS A 95 10.44 -15.00 -18.84
C LYS A 95 10.96 -16.33 -18.30
N GLY A 96 10.05 -17.27 -18.08
CA GLY A 96 10.39 -18.68 -17.86
C GLY A 96 10.85 -19.26 -19.20
N GLY A 97 12.11 -19.66 -19.27
CA GLY A 97 12.67 -20.38 -20.41
C GLY A 97 11.95 -21.71 -20.61
N GLY A 98 11.19 -21.82 -21.69
CA GLY A 98 10.71 -23.08 -22.23
C GLY A 98 11.84 -23.73 -23.03
N LYS A 99 12.38 -24.80 -22.45
CA LYS A 99 13.48 -25.66 -22.90
C LYS A 99 13.25 -26.25 -24.30
N ALA A 100 14.36 -26.43 -25.02
CA ALA A 100 14.47 -27.03 -26.35
C ALA A 100 13.73 -28.37 -26.49
N GLY A 101 13.00 -28.54 -27.60
CA GLY A 101 12.47 -29.82 -28.07
C GLY A 101 12.99 -30.08 -29.48
N GLY A 102 14.18 -30.66 -29.58
CA GLY A 102 14.73 -31.18 -30.84
C GLY A 102 13.89 -32.34 -31.34
N LYS A 103 13.31 -32.19 -32.53
CA LYS A 103 12.54 -33.23 -33.20
C LYS A 103 13.52 -34.13 -33.96
N GLY A 104 14.00 -35.18 -33.29
CA GLY A 104 14.74 -36.26 -33.94
C GLY A 104 13.77 -37.13 -34.75
N SER A 105 13.84 -37.05 -36.07
CA SER A 105 13.20 -38.02 -36.96
C SER A 105 14.25 -39.04 -37.41
N GLY A 106 14.30 -40.19 -36.74
CA GLY A 106 14.88 -41.40 -37.31
C GLY A 106 13.86 -42.04 -38.26
N LYS A 107 14.29 -42.33 -39.48
CA LYS A 107 13.68 -43.37 -40.31
C LYS A 107 14.78 -44.32 -40.76
N ALA A 108 14.51 -45.59 -40.48
CA ALA A 108 15.19 -46.78 -40.96
C ALA A 108 15.03 -46.95 -42.48
#